data_AF-A0A1F5C5T0-F1
#
_entry.id   AF-A0A1F5C5T0-F1
#
_cell.length_a   1.000
_cell.length_b   1.000
_cell.length_c   1.000
_cell.angle_alpha   90.00
_cell.angle_beta   90.00
_cell.angle_gamma   90.00
#
_symmetry.space_group_name_H-M   'P 1'
#
loop_
_entity.id
_entity.type
_entity.pdbx_description
1 polymer ?
#
loop_
_entity_poly.entity_id
_entity_poly.type
_entity_poly.pdbx_seq_one_letter_code
_entity_poly.pdbx_strand_id
1 'polypeptide(L)' 'MKKYFIFIKSNHAPFFSDEYDIYMKAKTPEDAIIRTRKGHSHFAGLALIEVYKNADSFHGNKKPLAIWSLHKKNKKSR' A
#
# COMPACT_ATOMS: atom_id res chain seq x y z
N MET A 1 17.60 -2.66 -10.09
CA MET A 1 16.51 -2.43 -9.10
C MET A 1 15.52 -1.44 -9.69
N LYS A 2 14.22 -1.58 -9.42
CA LYS A 2 13.19 -0.67 -9.94
C LYS A 2 12.68 0.23 -8.81
N LYS A 3 12.37 1.48 -9.14
CA LYS A 3 11.70 2.42 -8.22
C LYS A 3 10.20 2.23 -8.43
N TYR A 4 9.49 1.92 -7.35
CA TYR A 4 8.05 1.79 -7.33
C TYR A 4 7.44 2.97 -6.57
N PHE A 5 6.24 3.36 -6.98
CA PHE A 5 5.42 4.32 -6.26
C PHE A 5 4.49 3.53 -5.35
N ILE A 6 4.47 3.85 -4.06
CA ILE A 6 3.67 3.14 -3.08
C ILE A 6 2.74 4.15 -2.46
N PHE A 7 1.44 3.89 -2.60
CA PHE A 7 0.39 4.68 -1.99
C PHE A 7 -0.12 3.94 -0.76
N ILE A 8 -0.15 4.63 0.38
CA ILE A 8 -0.53 4.03 1.64
C ILE A 8 -1.68 4.83 2.22
N LYS A 9 -2.76 4.13 2.53
CA LYS A 9 -3.95 4.68 3.15
C LYS A 9 -4.18 3.98 4.48
N SER A 10 -4.07 4.72 5.57
CA SER A 10 -4.39 4.27 6.91
C SER A 10 -5.76 4.82 7.29
N ASN A 11 -6.73 3.93 7.55
CA ASN A 11 -8.04 4.32 8.08
C ASN A 11 -8.02 4.14 9.61
N HIS A 12 -7.63 5.19 10.33
CA HIS A 12 -7.60 5.17 11.78
C HIS A 12 -8.89 5.76 12.35
N ALA A 13 -9.92 4.91 12.47
CA ALA A 13 -11.22 5.25 13.07
C ALA A 13 -11.95 6.39 12.29
N PRO A 14 -13.21 6.76 12.61
CA PRO A 14 -14.06 7.55 11.72
C PRO A 14 -13.63 9.02 11.50
N PHE A 15 -12.50 9.46 12.07
CA PHE A 15 -12.08 10.87 12.07
C PHE A 15 -10.66 11.12 11.53
N PHE A 16 -9.84 10.10 11.33
CA PHE A 16 -8.48 10.27 10.81
C PHE A 16 -8.17 9.24 9.71
N SER A 17 -8.19 9.70 8.47
CA SER A 17 -7.65 9.00 7.32
C SER A 17 -6.33 9.66 6.95
N ASP A 18 -5.23 8.96 7.20
CA ASP A 18 -3.90 9.39 6.76
C ASP A 18 -3.58 8.72 5.43
N GLU A 19 -3.35 9.55 4.42
CA GLU A 19 -2.88 9.13 3.10
C GLU A 19 -1.49 9.68 2.90
N TYR A 20 -0.55 8.81 2.52
CA TYR A 20 0.81 9.23 2.21
C TYR A 20 1.39 8.35 1.12
N ASP A 21 2.21 8.96 0.27
CA ASP A 21 2.91 8.32 -0.81
C ASP A 21 4.40 8.26 -0.54
N ILE A 22 5.01 7.12 -0.90
CA ILE A 22 6.45 6.94 -0.81
C ILE A 22 6.98 6.32 -2.09
N TYR A 23 8.23 6.66 -2.42
CA TYR A 23 8.95 5.97 -3.47
C TYR A 23 9.96 5.02 -2.88
N MET A 24 9.90 3.75 -3.28
CA MET A 24 10.85 2.76 -2.80
C MET A 24 11.51 1.98 -3.92
N LYS A 25 12.80 1.72 -3.75
CA LYS A 25 13.58 0.84 -4.63
C LYS A 25 13.44 -0.60 -4.14
N ALA A 26 12.93 -1.49 -4.99
CA ALA A 26 12.80 -2.91 -4.70
C ALA A 26 13.13 -3.75 -5.93
N LYS A 27 13.31 -5.06 -5.75
CA LYS A 27 13.45 -6.00 -6.88
C LYS A 27 12.07 -6.33 -7.46
N THR A 28 11.10 -6.65 -6.61
CA THR A 28 9.71 -6.98 -6.98
C THR A 28 8.71 -6.06 -6.29
N PRO A 29 7.47 -5.93 -6.81
CA PRO A 29 6.39 -5.21 -6.14
C PRO A 29 6.08 -5.77 -4.74
N GLU A 30 6.19 -7.08 -4.55
CA GLU A 30 5.96 -7.72 -3.24
C GLU A 30 7.06 -7.37 -2.23
N ASP A 31 8.32 -7.33 -2.67
CA ASP A 31 9.46 -6.88 -1.84
C ASP A 31 9.26 -5.41 -1.43
N ALA A 32 8.68 -4.58 -2.31
CA ALA A 32 8.30 -3.22 -1.95
C ALA A 32 7.24 -3.18 -0.84
N ILE A 33 6.22 -4.05 -0.87
CA ILE A 33 5.23 -4.13 0.22
C ILE A 33 5.88 -4.57 1.53
N ILE A 34 6.69 -5.62 1.51
CA ILE A 34 7.33 -6.17 2.72
C ILE A 34 8.22 -5.12 3.39
N ARG A 35 9.01 -4.39 2.61
CA ARG A 35 9.87 -3.31 3.13
C ARG A 35 9.05 -2.14 3.68
N THR A 36 7.97 -1.78 3.00
CA THR A 36 7.06 -0.70 3.44
C THR A 36 6.48 -1.05 4.79
N ARG A 37 6.00 -2.30 4.93
CA ARG A 37 5.43 -2.83 6.16
C ARG A 37 6.46 -2.91 7.29
N LYS A 38 7.72 -3.24 7.00
CA LYS A 38 8.80 -3.25 8.00
C LYS A 38 9.15 -1.84 8.49
N GLY A 39 9.08 -0.83 7.62
CA GLY A 39 9.32 0.57 7.98
C GLY A 39 8.11 1.24 8.65
N HIS A 40 6.90 0.78 8.33
CA HIS A 40 5.68 1.33 8.89
C HIS A 40 5.33 0.64 10.22
N SER A 41 5.97 1.09 11.29
CA SER A 41 5.75 0.63 12.68
C SER A 41 4.44 1.15 13.30
N HIS A 42 3.60 1.85 12.53
CA HIS A 42 2.28 2.26 13.00
C HIS A 42 1.38 1.03 13.08
N PHE A 43 1.18 0.57 14.32
CA PHE A 43 0.42 -0.61 14.77
C PHE A 43 -1.10 -0.46 14.60
N ALA A 44 -1.49 0.23 13.54
CA ALA A 44 -2.64 1.10 13.55
C ALA A 44 -3.69 0.58 12.55
N GLY A 45 -4.43 -0.44 13.01
CA GLY A 45 -5.80 -0.73 12.61
C GLY A 45 -6.04 -1.23 11.18
N LEU A 46 -5.90 -0.38 10.16
CA LEU A 46 -6.46 -0.59 8.83
C LEU A 46 -5.62 0.11 7.76
N ALA A 47 -4.50 -0.51 7.36
CA ALA A 47 -3.65 -0.02 6.29
C ALA A 47 -3.95 -0.72 4.95
N LEU A 48 -4.19 0.05 3.90
CA LEU A 48 -4.15 -0.36 2.50
C LEU A 48 -2.85 0.16 1.88
N ILE A 49 -2.05 -0.73 1.31
CA ILE A 49 -0.80 -0.43 0.63
C ILE A 49 -0.96 -0.86 -0.83
N GLU A 50 -0.84 0.08 -1.75
CA GLU A 50 -0.91 -0.17 -3.18
C GLU A 50 0.43 0.18 -3.83
N VAL A 51 0.94 -0.73 -4.66
CA VAL A 51 2.22 -0.56 -5.35
C VAL A 51 1.99 -0.34 -6.83
N TYR A 52 2.48 0.78 -7.34
CA TYR A 52 2.40 1.19 -8.73
C TYR A 52 3.79 1.26 -9.35
N LYS A 53 3.85 1.22 -10.67
CA LYS A 53 5.10 1.38 -11.43
C LYS A 53 5.72 2.77 -11.22
N ASN A 54 4.88 3.81 -11.14
CA ASN A 54 5.22 5.22 -10.98
C ASN A 54 3.96 6.01 -10.56
N ALA A 55 4.13 7.28 -10.16
CA ALA A 55 3.01 8.17 -9.81
C ALA A 55 2.05 8.38 -10.98
N ASP A 56 2.54 8.41 -12.23
CA ASP A 56 1.66 8.51 -13.41
C ASP A 56 0.68 7.34 -13.50
N SER A 57 1.08 6.14 -13.06
CA SER A 57 0.18 4.98 -13.05
C SER A 57 -0.91 5.13 -11.98
N PHE A 58 -0.59 5.77 -10.85
CA PHE A 58 -1.56 6.07 -9.80
C PHE A 58 -2.55 7.15 -10.27
N HIS A 59 -2.06 8.31 -10.71
CA HIS A 59 -2.91 9.41 -11.20
C HIS A 59 -3.66 9.06 -12.50
N GLY A 60 -3.11 8.15 -13.31
CA GLY A 60 -3.74 7.63 -14.52
C GLY A 60 -4.77 6.52 -14.28
N ASN A 61 -5.20 6.27 -13.03
CA ASN A 61 -6.15 5.21 -12.66
C ASN A 61 -5.76 3.81 -13.18
N LYS A 62 -4.46 3.52 -13.31
CA LYS A 62 -4.00 2.19 -13.73
C LYS A 62 -4.13 1.22 -12.57
N LYS A 63 -4.22 -0.07 -12.89
CA LYS A 63 -4.24 -1.11 -11.85
C LYS A 63 -2.91 -1.15 -11.10
N PRO A 64 -2.92 -1.23 -9.76
CA PRO A 64 -1.71 -1.45 -8.98
C PRO A 64 -1.10 -2.82 -9.32
N LEU A 65 0.23 -2.87 -9.29
CA LEU A 65 1.03 -4.09 -9.51
C LEU A 65 0.89 -5.07 -8.34
N ALA A 66 0.74 -4.55 -7.13
CA ALA A 66 0.50 -5.35 -5.94
C ALA A 66 -0.31 -4.53 -4.93
N ILE A 67 -1.18 -5.20 -4.18
CA ILE A 67 -2.01 -4.60 -3.14
C ILE A 67 -1.87 -5.43 -1.87
N TRP A 68 -1.76 -4.77 -0.74
CA TRP A 68 -1.85 -5.40 0.57
C TRP A 68 -2.81 -4.62 1.47
N SER A 69 -3.68 -5.31 2.18
CA SER A 69 -4.63 -4.71 3.10
C SER A 69 -4.59 -5.42 4.44
N LEU A 70 -4.44 -4.67 5.54
CA LEU A 70 -4.49 -5.20 6.90
C LEU A 70 -5.92 -5.57 7.34
N HIS A 71 -6.95 -5.04 6.66
CA HIS A 71 -8.29 -5.59 6.80
C HIS A 71 -8.24 -7.06 6.38
N LYS A 72 -8.40 -7.94 7.37
CA LYS A 72 -8.85 -9.31 7.18
C LYS A 72 -10.11 -9.18 6.31
N LYS A 73 -9.99 -9.38 4.99
CA LYS A 73 -11.12 -9.87 4.22
C LYS A 73 -11.44 -11.19 4.90
N ASN A 74 -12.41 -11.15 5.82
CA ASN A 74 -13.26 -12.28 6.04
C ASN A 74 -13.74 -12.65 4.64
N LYS A 75 -13.08 -13.64 4.03
CA LYS A 75 -13.70 -14.48 3.05
C LYS A 75 -14.89 -15.09 3.79
N LYS A 76 -16.02 -14.38 3.82
CA LYS A 76 -17.33 -15.03 3.75
C LYS A 76 -17.39 -15.59 2.33
N SER A 77 -16.72 -16.72 2.13
CA SER A 77 -17.11 -17.61 1.07
C SER A 77 -18.48 -18.13 1.51
N ARG A 78 -19.46 -17.88 0.63
CA ARG A 78 -20.86 -18.22 0.76
C ARG A 78 -21.09 -19.68 1.15
#